data_AF-A0A7S0I5Q0-F1
#
_entry.id   AF-A0A7S0I5Q0-F1
#
_cell.length_a   1.000
_cell.length_b   1.000
_cell.length_c   1.000
_cell.angle_alpha   90.00
_cell.angle_beta   90.00
_cell.angle_gamma   90.00
#
_symmetry.space_group_name_H-M   'P 1'
#
loop_
_entity.id
_entity.type
_entity.pdbx_description
1 polymer ?
#
loop_
_entity_poly.entity_id
_entity_poly.type
_entity_poly.pdbx_seq_one_letter_code
_entity_poly.pdbx_strand_id
1 'polypeptide(L)'
;PSPSPPSPSPPLSSMFAVITATKNAETLPYGPGPIGGDVAYFCTDCIDTPSDSWTETVACDGSNVDMTLVYEFDSAMSVVDRMRQCSATGCNVTFTVSGPGITTTSFNSDWWFTDATVLPGTSGSQVSSDDGMWGGAPGMVNGNKGLGANSCYGNTGTTLFYGFGNCDLGDSQGVTVYYGPNGSKQCPSLKAQLYATPTAPSPSPPPPSPSP
;
A
#
# COMPACT_ATOMS: atom_id res chain seq x y z
N PRO A 1 14.33 -27.74 34.96
CA PRO A 1 13.61 -26.72 34.17
C PRO A 1 14.41 -26.35 32.92
N SER A 2 13.95 -26.80 31.75
CA SER A 2 14.53 -26.34 30.47
C SER A 2 14.12 -24.87 30.25
N PRO A 3 15.03 -23.98 29.84
CA PRO A 3 14.65 -22.61 29.52
C PRO A 3 13.69 -22.61 28.33
N SER A 4 12.61 -21.83 28.42
CA SER A 4 11.71 -21.59 27.30
C SER A 4 12.50 -21.03 26.12
N PRO A 5 12.22 -21.46 24.87
CA PRO A 5 12.86 -20.86 23.70
C PRO A 5 12.56 -19.36 23.68
N PRO A 6 13.52 -18.53 23.25
CA PRO A 6 13.29 -17.09 23.12
C PRO A 6 12.15 -16.85 22.12
N SER A 7 11.22 -15.97 22.47
CA SER A 7 10.20 -15.52 21.53
C SER A 7 10.87 -14.99 20.26
N PRO A 8 10.35 -15.34 19.06
CA PRO A 8 10.90 -14.79 17.82
C PRO A 8 10.80 -13.26 17.87
N SER A 9 11.89 -12.57 17.51
CA SER A 9 11.88 -11.12 17.32
C SER A 9 10.79 -10.77 16.29
N PRO A 10 10.06 -9.65 16.48
CA PRO A 10 9.10 -9.20 15.48
C PRO A 10 9.80 -9.03 14.13
N PRO A 11 9.15 -9.43 13.02
CA PRO A 11 9.74 -9.28 11.69
C PRO A 11 10.05 -7.80 11.42
N LEU A 12 11.26 -7.51 10.96
CA LEU A 12 11.68 -6.16 10.60
C LEU A 12 10.90 -5.73 9.35
N SER A 13 10.06 -4.71 9.46
CA SER A 13 9.40 -4.12 8.29
C SER A 13 10.42 -3.32 7.48
N SER A 14 10.45 -3.53 6.17
CA SER A 14 11.38 -2.86 5.25
C SER A 14 10.61 -1.89 4.34
N MET A 15 11.13 -0.67 4.18
CA MET A 15 10.51 0.33 3.32
C MET A 15 10.75 0.00 1.85
N PHE A 16 9.70 0.07 1.03
CA PHE A 16 9.80 -0.17 -0.40
C PHE A 16 9.30 0.99 -1.25
N ALA A 17 8.54 1.94 -0.68
CA ALA A 17 8.15 3.12 -1.44
C ALA A 17 8.10 4.38 -0.59
N VAL A 18 8.41 5.51 -1.24
CA VAL A 18 8.14 6.87 -0.78
C VAL A 18 7.37 7.56 -1.90
N ILE A 19 6.25 8.17 -1.58
CA ILE A 19 5.32 8.78 -2.54
C ILE A 19 5.07 10.22 -2.09
N THR A 20 4.99 11.15 -3.04
CA THR A 20 4.71 12.56 -2.73
C THR A 20 3.58 13.10 -3.58
N ALA A 21 3.09 14.30 -3.24
CA ALA A 21 2.01 14.97 -3.97
C ALA A 21 2.26 15.03 -5.49
N THR A 22 3.51 15.20 -5.91
CA THR A 22 3.92 15.40 -7.32
C THR A 22 4.55 14.18 -7.97
N LYS A 23 4.74 13.10 -7.21
CA LYS A 23 5.39 11.87 -7.65
C LYS A 23 4.54 10.69 -7.22
N ASN A 24 3.51 10.44 -8.02
CA ASN A 24 2.53 9.39 -7.86
C ASN A 24 2.34 8.63 -9.19
N ALA A 25 2.07 7.33 -9.13
CA ALA A 25 1.74 6.46 -10.28
C ALA A 25 2.54 6.78 -11.56
N GLU A 26 1.98 7.56 -12.50
CA GLU A 26 2.56 8.00 -13.78
C GLU A 26 3.86 8.81 -13.68
N THR A 27 4.19 9.29 -12.49
CA THR A 27 5.36 10.15 -12.26
C THR A 27 6.27 9.64 -11.16
N LEU A 28 5.92 8.50 -10.53
CA LEU A 28 6.71 7.87 -9.48
C LEU A 28 7.86 7.07 -10.11
N PRO A 29 9.13 7.49 -9.95
CA PRO A 29 10.25 6.71 -10.44
C PRO A 29 10.37 5.40 -9.66
N TYR A 30 10.92 4.38 -10.31
CA TYR A 30 11.10 3.07 -9.73
C TYR A 30 12.39 2.41 -10.20
N GLY A 31 12.85 1.45 -9.42
CA GLY A 31 14.02 0.65 -9.78
C GLY A 31 14.61 -0.12 -8.61
N PRO A 32 15.82 -0.67 -8.76
CA PRO A 32 16.49 -1.35 -7.67
C PRO A 32 16.98 -0.38 -6.60
N GLY A 33 17.13 -0.88 -5.38
CA GLY A 33 17.49 -0.10 -4.20
C GLY A 33 18.94 0.40 -4.18
N PRO A 34 19.31 1.10 -3.10
CA PRO A 34 18.49 1.39 -1.92
C PRO A 34 17.55 2.59 -2.11
N ILE A 35 16.44 2.60 -1.36
CA ILE A 35 15.57 3.78 -1.27
C ILE A 35 16.10 4.77 -0.21
N GLY A 36 16.30 6.02 -0.60
CA GLY A 36 16.52 7.13 0.33
C GLY A 36 15.18 7.67 0.81
N GLY A 37 14.95 7.77 2.13
CA GLY A 37 13.63 8.06 2.71
C GLY A 37 12.98 9.39 2.36
N ASP A 38 13.70 10.32 1.72
CA ASP A 38 13.23 11.67 1.38
C ASP A 38 12.92 11.86 -0.10
N VAL A 39 13.21 10.86 -0.95
CA VAL A 39 13.02 10.96 -2.40
C VAL A 39 11.90 10.02 -2.82
N ALA A 40 10.90 10.56 -3.51
CA ALA A 40 9.83 9.76 -4.07
C ALA A 40 10.40 8.67 -4.99
N TYR A 41 10.13 7.41 -4.66
CA TYR A 41 10.70 6.26 -5.34
C TYR A 41 9.93 4.99 -4.98
N PHE A 42 9.80 4.06 -5.92
CA PHE A 42 9.34 2.69 -5.68
C PHE A 42 10.49 1.71 -5.91
N CYS A 43 10.89 1.01 -4.85
CA CYS A 43 11.96 0.05 -4.88
C CYS A 43 11.45 -1.34 -5.28
N THR A 44 12.06 -1.91 -6.33
CA THR A 44 11.65 -3.18 -6.93
C THR A 44 12.29 -4.41 -6.27
N ASP A 45 13.37 -4.24 -5.52
CA ASP A 45 14.15 -5.31 -4.90
C ASP A 45 14.59 -5.02 -3.45
N CYS A 46 14.06 -3.97 -2.81
CA CYS A 46 14.38 -3.68 -1.40
C CYS A 46 13.77 -4.69 -0.42
N ILE A 47 12.89 -5.56 -0.90
CA ILE A 47 12.16 -6.56 -0.11
C ILE A 47 12.45 -7.94 -0.69
N ASP A 48 13.35 -8.67 -0.04
CA ASP A 48 13.78 -10.01 -0.48
C ASP A 48 12.83 -11.13 -0.02
N THR A 49 11.93 -10.83 0.91
CA THR A 49 10.99 -11.82 1.47
C THR A 49 9.56 -11.45 1.09
N PRO A 50 8.78 -12.36 0.48
CA PRO A 50 7.37 -12.13 0.20
C PRO A 50 6.60 -11.66 1.45
N SER A 51 5.65 -10.76 1.22
CA SER A 51 4.84 -10.16 2.27
C SER A 51 3.36 -10.22 1.88
N ASP A 52 2.54 -10.56 2.86
CA ASP A 52 1.07 -10.51 2.86
C ASP A 52 0.53 -9.29 3.60
N SER A 53 1.39 -8.42 4.12
CA SER A 53 0.97 -7.23 4.85
C SER A 53 1.87 -6.02 4.58
N TRP A 54 1.26 -4.94 4.12
CA TRP A 54 1.93 -3.64 3.94
C TRP A 54 1.39 -2.62 4.92
N THR A 55 2.27 -1.74 5.39
CA THR A 55 1.89 -0.55 6.16
C THR A 55 2.23 0.67 5.34
N GLU A 56 1.24 1.53 5.14
CA GLU A 56 1.41 2.87 4.58
C GLU A 56 1.23 3.91 5.68
N THR A 57 2.21 4.78 5.85
CA THR A 57 2.06 5.99 6.67
C THR A 57 1.87 7.18 5.75
N VAL A 58 0.94 8.07 6.10
CA VAL A 58 0.61 9.27 5.35
C VAL A 58 0.83 10.48 6.25
N ALA A 59 1.59 11.45 5.76
CA ALA A 59 1.84 12.73 6.41
C ALA A 59 1.51 13.87 5.44
N CYS A 60 0.39 14.56 5.65
CA CYS A 60 -0.05 15.67 4.78
C CYS A 60 0.91 16.86 4.80
N ASP A 61 1.61 17.08 5.91
CA ASP A 61 2.63 18.12 6.07
C ASP A 61 4.05 17.64 5.70
N GLY A 62 4.18 16.37 5.29
CA GLY A 62 5.44 15.74 4.89
C GLY A 62 6.30 15.21 6.04
N SER A 63 5.86 15.37 7.30
CA SER A 63 6.65 14.98 8.48
C SER A 63 5.87 14.26 9.57
N ASN A 64 4.66 14.73 9.91
CA ASN A 64 3.85 14.17 10.98
C ASN A 64 2.81 13.22 10.39
N VAL A 65 2.89 11.94 10.77
CA VAL A 65 1.93 10.92 10.32
C VAL A 65 0.54 11.25 10.87
N ASP A 66 -0.41 11.49 9.97
CA ASP A 66 -1.80 11.80 10.28
C ASP A 66 -2.77 10.65 9.89
N MET A 67 -2.31 9.70 9.09
CA MET A 67 -3.04 8.47 8.79
C MET A 67 -2.09 7.31 8.58
N THR A 68 -2.50 6.12 9.02
CA THR A 68 -1.81 4.85 8.78
C THR A 68 -2.81 3.86 8.23
N LEU A 69 -2.46 3.22 7.12
CA LEU A 69 -3.22 2.14 6.51
C LEU A 69 -2.41 0.85 6.58
N VAL A 70 -3.03 -0.22 7.07
CA VAL A 70 -2.50 -1.58 6.95
C VAL A 70 -3.28 -2.27 5.84
N TYR A 71 -2.56 -2.82 4.87
CA TYR A 71 -3.05 -3.63 3.77
C TYR A 71 -2.80 -5.07 4.14
N GLU A 72 -3.83 -5.88 4.30
CA GLU A 72 -3.68 -7.33 4.49
C GLU A 72 -4.20 -8.05 3.24
N PHE A 73 -3.32 -8.83 2.62
CA PHE A 73 -3.59 -9.59 1.40
C PHE A 73 -3.81 -11.07 1.72
N ASP A 74 -4.54 -11.76 0.86
CA ASP A 74 -4.82 -13.20 1.03
C ASP A 74 -3.57 -14.11 0.93
N SER A 75 -2.44 -13.59 0.45
CA SER A 75 -1.21 -14.37 0.25
C SER A 75 0.06 -13.52 0.30
N ALA A 76 1.20 -14.12 0.58
CA ALA A 76 2.48 -13.42 0.54
C ALA A 76 3.04 -13.34 -0.89
N MET A 77 3.49 -12.16 -1.32
CA MET A 77 4.10 -11.91 -2.64
C MET A 77 5.25 -10.90 -2.56
N SER A 78 6.10 -10.86 -3.58
CA SER A 78 6.99 -9.70 -3.76
C SER A 78 6.16 -8.43 -4.01
N VAL A 79 6.72 -7.27 -3.69
CA VAL A 79 6.01 -5.99 -3.90
C VAL A 79 5.69 -5.75 -5.37
N VAL A 80 6.59 -6.14 -6.28
CA VAL A 80 6.41 -6.00 -7.72
C VAL A 80 5.32 -6.93 -8.24
N ASP A 81 5.34 -8.20 -7.83
CA ASP A 81 4.33 -9.18 -8.28
C ASP A 81 2.95 -8.82 -7.74
N ARG A 82 2.88 -8.33 -6.49
CA ARG A 82 1.63 -7.84 -5.91
C ARG A 82 1.05 -6.69 -6.73
N MET A 83 1.85 -5.66 -7.02
CA MET A 83 1.40 -4.51 -7.80
C MET A 83 0.91 -4.93 -9.19
N ARG A 84 1.65 -5.81 -9.89
CA ARG A 84 1.24 -6.33 -11.21
C ARG A 84 -0.04 -7.17 -11.14
N GLN A 85 -0.19 -8.01 -10.12
CA GLN A 85 -1.39 -8.81 -9.94
C GLN A 85 -2.61 -7.94 -9.67
N CYS A 86 -2.53 -7.00 -8.73
CA CYS A 86 -3.67 -6.14 -8.41
C CYS A 86 -4.09 -5.31 -9.62
N SER A 87 -3.13 -4.88 -10.44
CA SER A 87 -3.42 -4.17 -11.69
C SER A 87 -4.13 -5.03 -12.75
N ALA A 88 -3.86 -6.33 -12.77
CA ALA A 88 -4.40 -7.24 -13.77
C ALA A 88 -5.80 -7.77 -13.41
N THR A 89 -6.04 -8.03 -12.13
CA THR A 89 -7.25 -8.76 -11.69
C THR A 89 -7.95 -8.16 -10.48
N GLY A 90 -7.42 -7.09 -9.90
CA GLY A 90 -7.78 -6.66 -8.56
C GLY A 90 -7.19 -7.57 -7.49
N CYS A 91 -7.13 -7.05 -6.28
CA CYS A 91 -6.74 -7.77 -5.07
C CYS A 91 -7.81 -7.55 -4.01
N ASN A 92 -8.29 -8.63 -3.41
CA ASN A 92 -9.01 -8.51 -2.15
C ASN A 92 -8.02 -8.11 -1.05
N VAL A 93 -8.24 -6.94 -0.46
CA VAL A 93 -7.39 -6.38 0.60
C VAL A 93 -8.28 -6.05 1.79
N THR A 94 -7.92 -6.55 2.96
CA THR A 94 -8.49 -6.04 4.21
C THR A 94 -7.67 -4.83 4.62
N PHE A 95 -8.28 -3.66 4.58
CA PHE A 95 -7.69 -2.42 5.06
C PHE A 95 -7.99 -2.24 6.54
N THR A 96 -6.99 -1.81 7.31
CA THR A 96 -7.20 -1.23 8.64
C THR A 96 -6.63 0.18 8.65
N VAL A 97 -7.46 1.17 8.95
CA VAL A 97 -7.07 2.58 8.95
C VAL A 97 -7.09 3.13 10.37
N SER A 98 -6.06 3.89 10.74
CA SER A 98 -5.95 4.56 12.04
C SER A 98 -5.20 5.89 11.93
N GLY A 99 -5.30 6.74 12.95
CA GLY A 99 -4.60 8.02 12.98
C GLY A 99 -5.25 9.02 13.95
N PRO A 100 -4.62 10.18 14.19
CA PRO A 100 -5.20 11.24 15.01
C PRO A 100 -6.58 11.67 14.51
N GLY A 101 -7.61 11.52 15.36
CA GLY A 101 -8.99 11.89 15.00
C GLY A 101 -9.69 10.92 14.04
N ILE A 102 -9.04 9.82 13.65
CA ILE A 102 -9.66 8.73 12.87
C ILE A 102 -10.09 7.64 13.85
N THR A 103 -11.37 7.27 13.81
CA THR A 103 -11.82 6.04 14.50
C THR A 103 -11.23 4.86 13.76
N THR A 104 -10.45 4.01 14.47
CA THR A 104 -9.86 2.82 13.86
C THR A 104 -10.96 1.98 13.22
N THR A 105 -10.82 1.71 11.93
CA THR A 105 -11.82 1.00 11.14
C THR A 105 -11.16 -0.01 10.22
N SER A 106 -11.87 -1.11 9.97
CA SER A 106 -11.42 -2.14 9.04
C SER A 106 -12.51 -2.46 8.02
N PHE A 107 -12.12 -2.65 6.76
CA PHE A 107 -13.03 -2.95 5.66
C PHE A 107 -12.30 -3.69 4.53
N ASN A 108 -13.06 -4.44 3.73
CA ASN A 108 -12.52 -5.10 2.54
C ASN A 108 -12.68 -4.22 1.31
N SER A 109 -11.68 -4.26 0.44
CA SER A 109 -11.67 -3.60 -0.86
C SER A 109 -11.20 -4.56 -1.93
N ASP A 110 -11.82 -4.50 -3.10
CA ASP A 110 -11.22 -4.98 -4.35
C ASP A 110 -10.31 -3.86 -4.87
N TRP A 111 -9.06 -3.89 -4.42
CA TRP A 111 -8.06 -2.86 -4.70
C TRP A 111 -7.26 -3.20 -5.95
N TRP A 112 -7.34 -2.34 -6.95
CA TRP A 112 -6.63 -2.50 -8.22
C TRP A 112 -5.35 -1.69 -8.27
N PHE A 113 -5.20 -0.66 -7.43
CA PHE A 113 -4.30 0.48 -7.65
C PHE A 113 -4.65 1.22 -8.96
N THR A 114 -4.59 0.53 -10.10
CA THR A 114 -4.91 0.95 -11.48
C THR A 114 -5.33 -0.28 -12.29
N ASP A 115 -5.92 -0.14 -13.47
CA ASP A 115 -6.02 -1.26 -14.45
C ASP A 115 -5.13 -1.06 -15.69
N ALA A 116 -4.20 -0.12 -15.60
CA ALA A 116 -3.20 0.15 -16.61
C ALA A 116 -1.98 -0.78 -16.49
N THR A 117 -0.91 -0.54 -17.27
CA THR A 117 0.33 -1.32 -17.18
C THR A 117 1.17 -0.84 -16.01
N VAL A 118 1.54 -1.76 -15.10
CA VAL A 118 2.37 -1.45 -13.92
C VAL A 118 3.75 -2.10 -14.02
N LEU A 119 4.80 -1.30 -13.75
CA LEU A 119 6.19 -1.72 -13.69
C LEU A 119 6.61 -2.60 -14.89
N PRO A 120 6.58 -2.09 -16.14
CA PRO A 120 6.88 -2.89 -17.33
C PRO A 120 8.33 -3.37 -17.41
N GLY A 121 9.24 -2.82 -16.59
CA GLY A 121 10.65 -3.20 -16.53
C GLY A 121 11.16 -3.37 -15.10
N THR A 122 12.48 -3.34 -14.95
CA THR A 122 13.15 -3.35 -13.64
C THR A 122 13.41 -1.95 -13.10
N SER A 123 13.31 -0.91 -13.93
CA SER A 123 13.41 0.51 -13.53
C SER A 123 12.68 1.41 -14.53
N GLY A 124 12.35 2.63 -14.11
CA GLY A 124 11.69 3.62 -14.95
C GLY A 124 11.28 4.88 -14.20
N SER A 125 10.55 5.77 -14.87
CA SER A 125 10.08 7.06 -14.32
C SER A 125 8.62 7.05 -13.86
N GLN A 126 7.91 5.94 -14.08
CA GLN A 126 6.48 5.81 -13.84
C GLN A 126 6.14 4.39 -13.41
N VAL A 127 5.61 4.23 -12.20
CA VAL A 127 5.17 2.92 -11.69
C VAL A 127 3.99 2.40 -12.50
N SER A 128 3.10 3.29 -12.95
CA SER A 128 1.96 2.97 -13.79
C SER A 128 2.04 3.70 -15.13
N SER A 129 1.48 3.12 -16.19
CA SER A 129 1.32 3.79 -17.48
C SER A 129 0.19 4.80 -17.51
N ASP A 130 -0.67 4.77 -16.50
CA ASP A 130 -1.80 5.67 -16.30
C ASP A 130 -1.99 5.93 -14.79
N ASP A 131 -3.06 6.61 -14.44
CA ASP A 131 -3.47 6.95 -13.08
C ASP A 131 -3.45 5.79 -12.07
N GLY A 132 -3.37 6.12 -10.78
CA GLY A 132 -3.27 5.13 -9.69
C GLY A 132 -3.60 5.66 -8.30
N MET A 133 -4.34 4.85 -7.53
CA MET A 133 -4.83 5.19 -6.19
C MET A 133 -4.16 4.36 -5.09
N TRP A 134 -3.51 5.05 -4.15
CA TRP A 134 -3.01 4.47 -2.90
C TRP A 134 -4.08 4.60 -1.83
N GLY A 135 -4.29 3.52 -1.10
CA GLY A 135 -5.33 3.38 -0.10
C GLY A 135 -6.59 2.69 -0.60
N GLY A 136 -7.65 2.73 0.20
CA GLY A 136 -8.80 1.86 0.04
C GLY A 136 -10.12 2.49 0.47
N ALA A 137 -11.21 1.91 -0.03
CA ALA A 137 -12.57 2.16 0.39
C ALA A 137 -13.35 0.84 0.35
N PRO A 138 -14.49 0.72 1.05
CA PRO A 138 -15.40 -0.40 0.81
C PRO A 138 -15.81 -0.51 -0.67
N GLY A 139 -15.75 -1.72 -1.23
CA GLY A 139 -16.05 -1.97 -2.63
C GLY A 139 -14.80 -1.99 -3.50
N MET A 140 -14.87 -1.46 -4.73
CA MET A 140 -13.75 -1.54 -5.68
C MET A 140 -13.06 -0.17 -5.83
N VAL A 141 -11.74 -0.14 -5.62
CA VAL A 141 -10.88 1.03 -5.86
C VAL A 141 -10.00 0.76 -7.07
N ASN A 142 -10.15 1.59 -8.11
CA ASN A 142 -9.33 1.51 -9.32
C ASN A 142 -9.04 2.91 -9.85
N GLY A 143 -7.77 3.32 -9.85
CA GLY A 143 -7.35 4.66 -10.25
C GLY A 143 -7.59 5.02 -11.72
N ASN A 144 -7.74 4.02 -12.58
CA ASN A 144 -7.86 4.23 -14.02
C ASN A 144 -9.32 4.14 -14.53
N LYS A 145 -10.31 4.15 -13.63
CA LYS A 145 -11.75 4.06 -13.98
C LYS A 145 -12.52 5.38 -13.88
N GLY A 146 -11.85 6.48 -13.57
CA GLY A 146 -12.46 7.81 -13.49
C GLY A 146 -13.49 7.98 -12.38
N LEU A 147 -14.53 8.79 -12.61
CA LEU A 147 -15.57 9.13 -11.62
C LEU A 147 -16.82 8.27 -11.79
N GLY A 148 -17.28 7.60 -10.73
CA GLY A 148 -18.53 6.83 -10.75
C GLY A 148 -18.62 5.79 -9.64
N ALA A 149 -19.63 4.91 -9.69
CA ALA A 149 -19.68 3.74 -8.82
C ALA A 149 -18.64 2.71 -9.26
N ASN A 150 -17.95 2.07 -8.31
CA ASN A 150 -16.81 1.19 -8.56
C ASN A 150 -15.70 1.92 -9.35
N SER A 151 -15.22 3.05 -8.83
CA SER A 151 -14.20 3.88 -9.48
C SER A 151 -13.03 4.16 -8.51
N CYS A 152 -12.24 5.22 -8.72
CA CYS A 152 -11.07 5.59 -7.90
C CYS A 152 -11.32 5.64 -6.38
N TYR A 153 -12.56 5.85 -5.94
CA TYR A 153 -12.89 6.08 -4.55
C TYR A 153 -13.83 5.01 -3.94
N GLY A 154 -14.03 3.88 -4.60
CA GLY A 154 -14.98 2.88 -4.11
C GLY A 154 -16.43 3.23 -4.39
N ASN A 155 -17.33 2.46 -3.79
CA ASN A 155 -18.75 2.47 -4.17
C ASN A 155 -19.51 3.66 -3.57
N THR A 156 -18.91 4.32 -2.58
CA THR A 156 -19.48 5.47 -1.87
C THR A 156 -18.82 6.79 -2.26
N GLY A 157 -17.97 6.79 -3.29
CA GLY A 157 -17.15 7.94 -3.63
C GLY A 157 -16.19 8.31 -2.49
N THR A 158 -15.79 9.58 -2.46
CA THR A 158 -14.74 10.09 -1.55
C THR A 158 -15.08 10.00 -0.06
N THR A 159 -16.34 9.76 0.32
CA THR A 159 -16.79 9.78 1.71
C THR A 159 -16.24 8.63 2.56
N LEU A 160 -15.91 7.48 1.98
CA LEU A 160 -15.30 6.35 2.72
C LEU A 160 -13.94 5.94 2.14
N PHE A 161 -13.37 6.77 1.27
CA PHE A 161 -12.04 6.55 0.75
C PHE A 161 -10.99 7.11 1.71
N TYR A 162 -10.01 6.28 2.03
CA TYR A 162 -8.84 6.63 2.82
C TYR A 162 -7.62 6.45 1.94
N GLY A 163 -6.87 7.53 1.72
CA GLY A 163 -5.69 7.51 0.86
C GLY A 163 -5.62 8.70 -0.09
N PHE A 164 -4.91 8.54 -1.19
CA PHE A 164 -4.65 9.58 -2.20
C PHE A 164 -4.26 8.93 -3.52
N GLY A 165 -4.18 9.71 -4.59
CA GLY A 165 -3.72 9.22 -5.88
C GLY A 165 -3.97 10.23 -6.98
N ASN A 166 -3.72 9.81 -8.21
CA ASN A 166 -4.20 10.49 -9.41
C ASN A 166 -5.26 9.57 -10.06
N CYS A 167 -6.42 10.12 -10.38
CA CYS A 167 -7.57 9.39 -10.91
C CYS A 167 -7.85 9.82 -12.36
N ASP A 168 -8.15 8.87 -13.28
CA ASP A 168 -8.26 9.00 -14.77
C ASP A 168 -8.84 10.33 -15.30
N LEU A 169 -9.72 10.98 -14.52
CA LEU A 169 -10.44 12.20 -14.90
C LEU A 169 -10.48 13.28 -13.80
N GLY A 170 -9.68 13.13 -12.73
CA GLY A 170 -9.79 13.89 -11.48
C GLY A 170 -8.61 14.81 -11.15
N ASP A 171 -7.38 14.39 -11.45
CA ASP A 171 -6.15 15.08 -11.07
C ASP A 171 -4.92 14.44 -11.73
N SER A 172 -3.82 15.18 -11.87
CA SER A 172 -2.52 14.66 -12.32
C SER A 172 -1.53 14.45 -11.16
N GLN A 173 -2.00 14.59 -9.92
CA GLN A 173 -1.18 14.69 -8.71
C GLN A 173 -1.93 14.11 -7.50
N GLY A 174 -1.19 13.47 -6.59
CA GLY A 174 -1.71 12.98 -5.31
C GLY A 174 -1.87 14.06 -4.24
N VAL A 175 -2.16 15.31 -4.61
CA VAL A 175 -2.18 16.44 -3.65
C VAL A 175 -3.38 16.37 -2.69
N THR A 176 -4.45 15.66 -3.05
CA THR A 176 -5.62 15.53 -2.19
C THR A 176 -5.55 14.24 -1.39
N VAL A 177 -5.50 14.35 -0.06
CA VAL A 177 -5.61 13.20 0.84
C VAL A 177 -7.03 13.12 1.39
N TYR A 178 -7.61 11.93 1.35
CA TYR A 178 -8.94 11.61 1.84
C TYR A 178 -8.82 10.82 3.15
N TYR A 179 -9.61 11.22 4.14
CA TYR A 179 -9.65 10.67 5.50
C TYR A 179 -11.01 10.02 5.80
N GLY A 180 -11.67 9.49 4.76
CA GLY A 180 -13.01 8.93 4.82
C GLY A 180 -14.04 9.94 5.35
N PRO A 181 -14.82 9.61 6.40
CA PRO A 181 -15.88 10.48 6.92
C PRO A 181 -15.38 11.84 7.43
N ASN A 182 -14.08 11.98 7.70
CA ASN A 182 -13.47 13.23 8.14
C ASN A 182 -13.21 14.22 6.98
N GLY A 183 -13.52 13.83 5.74
CA GLY A 183 -13.36 14.66 4.55
C GLY A 183 -11.97 14.55 3.93
N SER A 184 -11.58 15.56 3.15
CA SER A 184 -10.30 15.61 2.45
C SER A 184 -9.54 16.91 2.72
N LYS A 185 -8.23 16.87 2.45
CA LYS A 185 -7.33 18.01 2.61
C LYS A 185 -6.36 18.13 1.44
N GLN A 186 -6.04 19.37 1.06
CA GLN A 186 -4.94 19.65 0.14
C GLN A 186 -3.61 19.57 0.89
N CYS A 187 -2.75 18.68 0.42
CA CYS A 187 -1.48 18.29 1.04
C CYS A 187 -0.34 18.47 0.02
N PRO A 188 0.06 19.71 -0.30
CA PRO A 188 1.15 19.97 -1.26
C PRO A 188 2.50 19.40 -0.80
N SER A 189 2.66 19.20 0.51
CA SER A 189 3.84 18.59 1.12
C SER A 189 3.65 17.10 1.43
N LEU A 190 2.63 16.45 0.86
CA LEU A 190 2.35 15.03 1.11
C LEU A 190 3.62 14.19 1.03
N LYS A 191 3.83 13.38 2.06
CA LYS A 191 4.76 12.26 2.05
C LYS A 191 4.05 11.02 2.55
N ALA A 192 4.02 9.98 1.74
CA ALA A 192 3.59 8.66 2.15
C ALA A 192 4.74 7.66 2.06
N GLN A 193 4.84 6.76 3.02
CA GLN A 193 5.90 5.74 3.06
C GLN A 193 5.27 4.37 3.21
N LEU A 194 5.63 3.44 2.34
CA LEU A 194 5.15 2.07 2.39
C LEU A 194 6.25 1.11 2.85
N TYR A 195 5.85 0.23 3.76
CA TYR A 195 6.68 -0.80 4.37
C TYR A 195 6.03 -2.15 4.15
N ALA A 196 6.83 -3.15 3.79
CA ALA A 196 6.37 -4.54 3.74
C ALA A 196 6.86 -5.26 4.99
N THR A 197 5.97 -5.99 5.66
CA THR A 197 6.33 -6.82 6.81
C THR A 197 6.49 -8.26 6.32
N PRO A 198 7.68 -8.88 6.47
CA PRO A 198 7.87 -10.28 6.10
C PRO A 198 6.92 -11.19 6.86
N THR A 199 6.31 -12.15 6.17
CA THR A 199 5.54 -13.20 6.83
C THR A 199 6.48 -14.01 7.72
N ALA A 200 6.15 -14.18 9.00
CA ALA A 200 6.97 -14.98 9.90
C ALA A 200 7.08 -16.42 9.39
N PRO A 201 8.25 -17.08 9.48
CA PRO A 201 8.36 -18.49 9.12
C PRO A 201 7.39 -19.30 10.00
N SER A 202 6.56 -20.12 9.36
CA SER A 202 5.64 -21.02 10.07
C SER A 202 6.44 -21.88 11.07
N PRO A 203 5.99 -22.04 12.33
CA PRO A 203 6.69 -22.90 13.27
C PRO A 203 6.74 -24.32 12.70
N SER A 204 7.94 -24.87 12.55
CA SER A 204 8.14 -26.24 12.08
C SER A 204 7.26 -27.21 12.90
N PRO A 205 6.60 -28.20 12.26
CA PRO A 205 5.84 -29.19 12.99
C PRO A 205 6.75 -29.90 14.01
N PRO A 206 6.23 -30.26 15.20
CA PRO A 206 7.01 -30.99 16.18
C PRO A 206 7.51 -32.30 15.55
N PRO A 207 8.74 -32.75 15.89
CA PRO A 207 9.25 -34.01 15.38
C PRO A 207 8.28 -35.14 15.74
N PRO A 208 8.10 -36.15 14.85
CA PRO A 208 7.21 -37.28 15.13
C PRO A 208 7.62 -37.93 16.45
N SER A 209 6.65 -38.19 17.33
CA SER A 209 6.90 -38.90 18.58
C SER A 209 7.55 -40.26 18.29
N PRO A 210 8.56 -40.68 19.08
CA PRO A 210 9.14 -42.00 18.91
C PRO A 210 8.05 -43.06 19.12
N SER A 211 7.90 -43.96 18.14
CA SER A 211 6.98 -45.09 18.23
C SER A 211 7.35 -46.01 19.40
N PRO A 212 6.37 -46.58 20.12
CA PRO A 212 6.58 -47.50 21.23
C PRO A 212 7.21 -48.84 20.80
#